data_AF-A0A959SV15-F1
#
_entry.id   AF-A0A959SV15-F1
#
_cell.length_a   1.000
_cell.length_b   1.000
_cell.length_c   1.000
_cell.angle_alpha   90.00
_cell.angle_beta   90.00
_cell.angle_gamma   90.00
#
_symmetry.space_group_name_H-M   'P 1'
#
loop_
_entity.id
_entity.type
_entity.pdbx_description
1 polymer ?
#
loop_
_entity_poly.entity_id
_entity_poly.type
_entity_poly.pdbx_seq_one_letter_code
_entity_poly.pdbx_strand_id
1 'polypeptide(L)' 'MDHYYNGHVWGMHYIWWVIWIIFLIWIFFTPYNIPGQRTKKDTPLDILKRRFAKGEINKEEYEEKKQTLEKK' A
#
# COMPACT_ATOMS: atom_id res chain seq x y z
N MET A 1 -51.61 -8.73 20.31
CA MET A 1 -50.75 -9.41 19.32
C MET A 1 -49.71 -8.39 18.87
N ASP A 2 -48.77 -8.00 19.74
CA ASP A 2 -48.03 -6.74 19.52
C ASP A 2 -46.55 -6.86 19.90
N HIS A 3 -45.88 -7.88 19.36
CA HIS A 3 -44.42 -8.07 19.54
C HIS A 3 -43.63 -8.05 18.22
N TYR A 4 -44.14 -7.42 17.16
CA TYR A 4 -43.50 -7.41 15.84
C TYR A 4 -42.91 -6.07 15.37
N TYR A 5 -43.03 -4.98 16.16
CA TYR A 5 -42.56 -3.66 15.71
C TYR A 5 -41.23 -3.18 16.31
N ASN A 6 -40.68 -3.86 17.33
CA ASN A 6 -39.40 -3.46 17.94
C ASN A 6 -38.14 -4.04 17.26
N GLY A 7 -38.30 -4.93 16.27
CA GLY A 7 -37.17 -5.50 15.53
C GLY A 7 -36.58 -4.56 14.47
N HIS A 8 -37.34 -3.56 14.00
CA HIS A 8 -36.91 -2.67 12.92
C HIS A 8 -35.85 -1.65 13.38
N VAL A 9 -35.92 -1.17 14.62
CA VAL A 9 -34.97 -0.15 15.13
C VAL A 9 -33.57 -0.76 15.37
N TRP A 10 -33.53 -2.01 15.84
CA TRP A 10 -32.27 -2.75 16.03
C TRP A 10 -31.68 -3.24 14.70
N GLY A 11 -32.52 -3.66 13.75
CA GLY A 11 -32.08 -4.09 12.42
C GLY A 11 -31.47 -2.96 11.59
N MET A 12 -32.02 -1.74 11.69
CA MET A 12 -31.50 -0.59 10.94
C MET A 12 -30.10 -0.17 11.41
N HIS A 13 -29.82 -0.25 12.71
CA HIS A 13 -28.50 0.05 13.27
C HIS A 13 -27.47 -1.00 12.86
N TYR A 14 -27.86 -2.27 12.82
CA TYR A 14 -26.98 -3.36 12.43
C TYR A 14 -26.54 -3.24 10.96
N ILE A 15 -27.45 -2.85 10.07
CA ILE A 15 -27.14 -2.59 8.65
C ILE A 15 -26.07 -1.49 8.52
N TRP A 16 -26.15 -0.44 9.35
CA TRP A 16 -25.14 0.62 9.36
C TRP A 16 -23.75 0.09 9.73
N TRP A 17 -23.66 -0.75 10.77
CA TRP A 17 -22.41 -1.41 11.17
C TRP A 17 -21.85 -2.35 10.11
N VAL A 18 -22.71 -3.08 9.39
CA VAL A 18 -22.30 -3.97 8.29
C VAL A 18 -21.65 -3.16 7.15
N ILE A 19 -22.20 -2.00 6.80
CA ILE A 19 -21.62 -1.10 5.79
C ILE A 19 -20.21 -0.64 6.22
N TRP A 20 -20.02 -0.26 7.48
CA TRP A 20 -18.71 0.14 8.02
C TRP A 20 -17.69 -1.00 7.97
N ILE A 21 -18.09 -2.23 8.31
CA ILE A 21 -17.20 -3.40 8.24
C ILE A 21 -16.78 -3.69 6.80
N ILE A 22 -17.72 -3.63 5.85
CA ILE A 22 -17.41 -3.83 4.43
C ILE A 22 -16.42 -2.74 3.94
N PHE A 23 -16.62 -1.49 4.36
CA PHE A 23 -15.73 -0.39 4.00
C PHE A 23 -14.31 -0.58 4.55
N LEU A 24 -14.18 -1.04 5.80
CA LEU A 24 -12.89 -1.37 6.40
C LEU A 24 -12.20 -2.52 5.65
N ILE A 25 -12.93 -3.61 5.36
CA ILE A 25 -12.39 -4.72 4.59
C ILE A 25 -11.95 -4.24 3.20
N TRP A 26 -12.75 -3.41 2.54
CA TRP A 26 -12.42 -2.86 1.23
C TRP A 26 -11.15 -2.00 1.26
N ILE A 27 -10.91 -1.21 2.31
CA ILE A 27 -9.65 -0.46 2.47
C ILE A 27 -8.44 -1.40 2.57
N PHE A 28 -8.56 -2.51 3.30
CA PHE A 28 -7.46 -3.46 3.48
C PHE A 28 -7.26 -4.40 2.28
N PHE A 29 -8.35 -4.79 1.61
CA PHE A 29 -8.33 -5.70 0.46
C PHE A 29 -8.17 -5.00 -0.87
N THR A 30 -8.41 -3.70 -0.97
CA THR A 30 -7.99 -2.94 -2.13
C THR A 30 -6.46 -3.02 -2.13
N PRO A 31 -5.84 -3.65 -3.13
CA PRO A 31 -4.42 -3.51 -3.34
C PRO A 31 -4.24 -2.07 -3.82
N TYR A 32 -4.25 -1.13 -2.87
CA TYR A 32 -3.50 0.07 -3.02
C TYR A 32 -2.07 -0.44 -3.19
N ASN A 33 -1.69 -0.66 -4.45
CA ASN A 33 -0.33 -0.43 -4.91
C ASN A 33 -0.05 0.99 -4.46
N ILE A 34 0.36 1.16 -3.20
CA ILE A 34 0.78 2.42 -2.64
C ILE A 34 1.87 2.86 -3.62
N PRO A 35 1.64 3.85 -4.51
CA PRO A 35 2.65 4.26 -5.49
C PRO A 35 3.80 5.03 -4.81
N GLY A 36 3.89 4.92 -3.49
CA GLY A 36 4.74 5.65 -2.58
C GLY A 36 5.16 4.85 -1.35
N GLN A 37 4.95 3.52 -1.28
CA GLN A 37 5.62 2.70 -0.24
C GLN A 37 7.11 2.48 -0.58
N ARG A 38 7.63 3.23 -1.56
CA ARG A 38 9.05 3.53 -1.71
C ARG A 38 9.58 4.52 -0.67
N THR A 39 8.79 4.92 0.32
CA THR A 39 9.28 5.68 1.49
C THR A 39 10.02 4.81 2.51
N LYS A 40 10.32 3.54 2.23
CA LYS A 40 11.39 2.83 2.94
C LYS A 40 12.73 3.31 2.40
N LYS A 41 13.17 4.48 2.87
CA LYS A 41 14.54 5.03 2.73
C LYS A 41 15.14 4.67 1.38
N ASP A 42 14.92 5.47 0.34
CA ASP A 42 15.61 5.30 -0.95
C ASP A 42 17.09 5.07 -0.66
N THR A 43 17.49 3.80 -0.70
CA THR A 43 18.88 3.44 -0.44
C THR A 43 19.66 4.04 -1.59
N PRO A 44 20.95 4.37 -1.39
CA PRO A 44 21.82 4.78 -2.47
C PRO A 44 21.73 3.85 -3.71
N LEU A 45 21.42 2.56 -3.48
CA LEU A 45 21.12 1.56 -4.50
C LEU A 45 19.82 1.81 -5.29
N ASP A 46 18.72 2.26 -4.69
CA ASP A 46 17.48 2.54 -5.42
C ASP A 46 17.64 3.77 -6.32
N ILE A 47 18.34 4.80 -5.84
CA ILE A 47 18.69 5.99 -6.62
C ILE A 47 19.55 5.59 -7.83
N LEU A 48 20.55 4.74 -7.62
CA LEU A 48 21.42 4.22 -8.68
C LEU A 48 20.63 3.43 -9.72
N LYS A 49 19.75 2.52 -9.26
CA LYS A 49 18.86 1.71 -10.13
C LYS A 49 17.92 2.58 -10.95
N ARG A 50 17.38 3.65 -10.36
CA ARG A 50 16.50 4.59 -11.06
C ARG A 50 17.23 5.36 -12.16
N ARG A 51 18.48 5.77 -11.94
CA ARG A 51 19.32 6.42 -12.96
C ARG A 51 19.72 5.47 -14.09
N PHE A 52 20.01 4.21 -13.76
CA PHE A 52 20.25 3.16 -14.76
C PHE A 52 19.01 2.90 -15.61
N ALA A 53 17.83 2.79 -15.00
CA ALA A 53 16.56 2.61 -15.71
C ALA A 53 16.19 3.80 -16.61
N LYS A 54 16.67 5.01 -16.28
CA LYS A 54 16.54 6.20 -17.13
C LYS A 54 17.57 6.27 -18.26
N GLY A 55 18.57 5.38 -18.26
CA GLY A 55 19.68 5.42 -19.22
C GLY A 55 20.70 6.53 -18.98
N GLU A 56 20.68 7.17 -17.79
CA GLU A 56 21.62 8.24 -17.42
C GLU A 56 23.02 7.71 -17.07
N ILE A 57 23.15 6.41 -16.80
CA ILE A 57 24.40 5.73 -16.48
C ILE A 57 24.52 4.42 -17.26
N ASN A 58 25.75 4.07 -17.66
CA ASN A 58 26.04 2.80 -18.32
C ASN A 58 26.12 1.64 -17.30
N LYS A 59 26.03 0.40 -17.78
CA LYS A 59 26.11 -0.84 -16.99
C LYS A 59 27.39 -0.94 -16.17
N GLU A 60 28.53 -0.53 -16.72
CA GLU A 60 29.81 -0.55 -16.02
C GLU A 60 29.81 0.39 -14.81
N GLU A 61 29.32 1.61 -14.99
CA GLU A 61 29.23 2.62 -13.94
C GLU A 61 28.22 2.24 -12.84
N TYR A 62 27.15 1.51 -13.22
CA TYR A 62 26.19 0.93 -12.29
C TYR A 62 26.83 -0.14 -11.41
N GLU A 63 27.58 -1.08 -12.00
CA GLU A 63 28.20 -2.18 -11.27
C GLU A 63 29.28 -1.70 -10.30
N GLU A 64 30.11 -0.72 -10.69
CA GLU A 64 31.15 -0.13 -9.83
C GLU A 64 30.55 0.55 -8.58
N LYS A 65 29.50 1.36 -8.79
CA LYS A 65 28.79 2.07 -7.71
C LYS A 65 28.02 1.11 -6.81
N LYS A 66 27.41 0.07 -7.38
CA LYS A 66 26.71 -0.97 -6.62
C LYS A 66 27.66 -1.72 -5.69
N GLN A 67 28.81 -2.16 -6.20
CA GLN A 67 29.83 -2.86 -5.39
C GLN A 67 30.38 -1.99 -4.27
N THR A 68 30.59 -0.70 -4.53
CA THR A 68 31.04 0.27 -3.51
C THR A 68 30.02 0.46 -2.40
N LEU A 69 28.72 0.45 -2.74
CA LEU A 69 27.63 0.61 -1.78
C LEU A 69 27.33 -0.67 -0.97
N GLU A 70 27.58 -1.86 -1.53
CA GLU A 70 27.45 -3.14 -0.82
C GLU A 70 28.62 -3.45 0.13
N LYS A 71 29.79 -2.83 -0.08
CA LYS A 71 31.00 -3.06 0.73
C LYS A 71 31.12 -2.20 2.01
N LYS A 72 30.12 -1.39 2.33
CA LYS A 72 30.12 -0.48 3.49
C LYS A 72 29.14 -0.94 4.57
#